data_AF-A0A848LPP3-F1
#
_entry.id   AF-A0A848LPP3-F1
#
_cell.length_a   1.000
_cell.length_b   1.000
_cell.length_c   1.000
_cell.angle_alpha   90.00
_cell.angle_beta   90.00
_cell.angle_gamma   90.00
#
_symmetry.space_group_name_H-M   'P 1'
#
loop_
_entity.id
_entity.type
_entity.pdbx_description
1 polymer ?
#
loop_
_entity_poly.entity_id
_entity_poly.type
_entity_poly.pdbx_seq_one_letter_code
_entity_poly.pdbx_strand_id
1 'polypeptide(L)'
;MRSPGVRVLSVLLLALGGAAAAADFVGPDSCKGCHPEAYEAWMQSKHARAENSLSEQQQKDGRCLSCHSPDQAAQATASVTCETCHGGGQYYSPEYVMKDSELSRLVGLVDPSEKQCRTCHDASSPSLRPFDFKESLKAIDHWSAERARRAARAEGSTTSTQAPPPASAKK
;
A
#
# COMPACT_ATOMS: atom_id res chain seq x y z
N MET A 1 0.84 -71.87 8.24
CA MET A 1 2.20 -71.30 8.31
C MET A 1 2.29 -70.15 7.31
N ARG A 2 2.73 -68.96 7.76
CA ARG A 2 3.06 -67.72 7.00
C ARG A 2 1.92 -66.91 6.33
N SER A 3 1.45 -65.89 7.06
CA SER A 3 1.06 -64.56 6.52
C SER A 3 2.35 -63.73 6.22
N PRO A 4 2.32 -62.44 5.80
CA PRO A 4 1.36 -61.63 5.02
C PRO A 4 2.10 -60.79 3.94
N GLY A 5 1.44 -59.86 3.23
CA GLY A 5 2.16 -58.68 2.72
C GLY A 5 1.54 -57.90 1.58
N VAL A 6 0.27 -57.49 1.66
CA VAL A 6 -0.21 -56.35 0.85
C VAL A 6 0.52 -55.11 1.39
N ARG A 7 1.54 -54.65 0.67
CA ARG A 7 2.17 -53.36 0.91
C ARG A 7 1.22 -52.27 0.41
N VAL A 8 0.26 -51.89 1.24
CA VAL A 8 -0.39 -50.58 1.12
C VAL A 8 0.68 -49.56 1.48
N LEU A 9 1.42 -49.10 0.46
CA LEU A 9 2.33 -47.98 0.62
C LEU A 9 1.45 -46.74 0.75
N SER A 10 1.18 -46.36 2.01
CA SER A 10 0.61 -45.08 2.38
C SER A 10 1.44 -43.96 1.78
N VAL A 11 0.95 -43.34 0.71
CA VAL A 11 1.44 -42.04 0.25
C VAL A 11 0.47 -40.99 0.77
N LEU A 12 0.62 -40.67 2.06
CA LEU A 12 0.05 -39.44 2.61
C LEU A 12 1.09 -38.34 2.37
N LEU A 13 1.10 -37.80 1.16
CA LEU A 13 1.88 -36.61 0.82
C LEU A 13 1.23 -35.42 1.56
N LEU A 14 1.84 -35.03 2.67
CA LEU A 14 1.61 -33.77 3.36
C LEU A 14 1.90 -32.62 2.38
N ALA A 15 0.86 -32.08 1.75
CA ALA A 15 0.92 -30.77 1.11
C ALA A 15 0.77 -29.69 2.19
N LEU A 16 1.83 -29.45 2.98
CA LEU A 16 1.99 -28.15 3.63
C LEU A 16 2.51 -27.17 2.58
N GLY A 17 1.61 -26.73 1.70
CA GLY A 17 1.80 -25.45 1.03
C GLY A 17 1.74 -24.40 2.13
N GLY A 18 2.90 -23.85 2.51
CA GLY A 18 2.95 -22.68 3.38
C GLY A 18 2.14 -21.57 2.71
N ALA A 19 0.99 -21.22 3.28
CA ALA A 19 0.33 -19.98 2.93
C ALA A 19 1.32 -18.87 3.28
N ALA A 20 1.90 -18.22 2.26
CA ALA A 20 2.60 -16.96 2.48
C ALA A 20 1.55 -16.00 3.06
N ALA A 21 1.64 -15.73 4.36
CA ALA A 21 0.76 -14.78 5.02
C ALA A 21 0.95 -13.42 4.34
N ALA A 22 -0.16 -12.72 4.07
CA ALA A 22 -0.11 -11.33 3.66
C ALA A 22 0.65 -10.52 4.72
N ALA A 23 1.34 -9.47 4.28
CA ALA A 23 2.12 -8.67 5.19
C ALA A 23 1.25 -8.01 6.26
N ASP A 24 1.71 -8.03 7.52
CA ASP A 24 1.02 -7.35 8.60
C ASP A 24 1.02 -5.84 8.40
N PHE A 25 -0.06 -5.23 8.85
CA PHE A 25 -0.22 -3.79 8.82
C PHE A 25 0.50 -3.17 10.02
N VAL A 26 1.19 -2.06 9.78
CA VAL A 26 1.84 -1.26 10.83
C VAL A 26 0.99 -0.05 11.24
N GLY A 27 -0.11 0.19 10.54
CA GLY A 27 -1.02 1.29 10.78
C GLY A 27 -0.54 2.62 10.16
N PRO A 28 -1.49 3.54 9.84
CA PRO A 28 -1.18 4.79 9.15
C PRO A 28 -0.28 5.73 9.96
N ASP A 29 -0.34 5.68 11.31
CA ASP A 29 0.54 6.47 12.19
C ASP A 29 2.02 6.14 11.98
N SER A 30 2.36 4.88 11.69
CA SER A 30 3.74 4.46 11.39
C SER A 30 4.24 5.12 10.10
N CYS A 31 3.36 5.41 9.14
CA CYS A 31 3.71 6.08 7.89
C CYS A 31 4.00 7.58 8.10
N LYS A 32 3.34 8.21 9.08
CA LYS A 32 3.43 9.65 9.35
C LYS A 32 4.86 10.13 9.64
N GLY A 33 5.67 9.30 10.30
CA GLY A 33 7.04 9.67 10.70
C GLY A 33 7.93 10.07 9.52
N CYS A 34 7.80 9.38 8.39
CA CYS A 34 8.55 9.67 7.16
C CYS A 34 7.72 10.42 6.11
N HIS A 35 6.38 10.32 6.16
CA HIS A 35 5.46 10.86 5.15
C HIS A 35 4.38 11.76 5.76
N PRO A 36 4.75 12.85 6.47
CA PRO A 36 3.79 13.66 7.20
C PRO A 36 2.77 14.35 6.28
N GLU A 37 3.20 14.90 5.15
CA GLU A 37 2.28 15.56 4.21
C GLU A 37 1.28 14.59 3.58
N ALA A 38 1.73 13.37 3.26
CA ALA A 38 0.86 12.35 2.70
C ALA A 38 -0.17 11.87 3.72
N TYR A 39 0.26 11.71 4.97
CA TYR A 39 -0.62 11.39 6.09
C TYR A 39 -1.70 12.47 6.28
N GLU A 40 -1.33 13.75 6.27
CA GLU A 40 -2.29 14.86 6.40
C GLU A 40 -3.29 14.90 5.23
N ALA A 41 -2.84 14.70 4.00
CA ALA A 41 -3.72 14.60 2.83
C ALA A 41 -4.69 13.42 2.95
N TRP A 42 -4.22 12.25 3.40
CA TRP A 42 -5.06 11.08 3.66
C TRP A 42 -6.08 11.35 4.76
N MET A 43 -5.69 11.93 5.90
CA MET A 43 -6.60 12.27 7.00
C MET A 43 -7.76 13.19 6.56
N GLN A 44 -7.49 14.09 5.61
CA GLN A 44 -8.48 14.98 5.03
C GLN A 44 -9.39 14.31 3.99
N SER A 45 -9.04 13.11 3.53
CA SER A 45 -9.84 12.34 2.57
C SER A 45 -11.05 11.66 3.21
N LYS A 46 -11.96 11.15 2.35
CA LYS A 46 -13.08 10.32 2.80
C LYS A 46 -12.65 8.91 3.22
N HIS A 47 -11.51 8.42 2.75
CA HIS A 47 -11.01 7.09 3.08
C HIS A 47 -10.64 6.95 4.55
N ALA A 48 -9.96 7.96 5.12
CA ALA A 48 -9.61 7.99 6.54
C ALA A 48 -10.82 8.00 7.50
N ARG A 49 -12.01 8.30 6.97
CA ARG A 49 -13.27 8.35 7.73
C ARG A 49 -14.35 7.46 7.12
N ALA A 50 -13.96 6.47 6.32
CA ALA A 50 -14.90 5.68 5.54
C ALA A 50 -15.90 4.96 6.45
N GLU A 51 -15.43 4.34 7.53
CA GLU A 51 -16.29 3.65 8.49
C GLU A 51 -17.24 4.60 9.24
N ASN A 52 -16.80 5.84 9.51
CA ASN A 52 -17.63 6.87 10.18
C ASN A 52 -18.85 7.30 9.37
N SER A 53 -18.88 7.02 8.06
CA SER A 53 -20.05 7.28 7.22
C SER A 53 -21.16 6.22 7.36
N LEU A 54 -20.87 5.10 8.02
CA LEU A 54 -21.82 4.00 8.25
C LEU A 54 -22.58 4.19 9.56
N SER A 55 -23.84 3.74 9.59
CA SER A 55 -24.58 3.57 10.84
C SER A 55 -24.00 2.44 11.69
N GLU A 56 -24.32 2.39 12.98
CA GLU A 56 -23.89 1.30 13.88
C GLU A 56 -24.31 -0.09 13.40
N GLN A 57 -25.45 -0.19 12.70
CA GLN A 57 -25.91 -1.45 12.12
C GLN A 57 -25.05 -1.84 10.91
N GLN A 58 -24.71 -0.87 10.06
CA GLN A 58 -23.86 -1.09 8.88
C GLN A 58 -22.41 -1.41 9.26
N GLN A 59 -21.90 -0.84 10.35
CA GLN A 59 -20.58 -1.19 10.90
C GLN A 59 -20.50 -2.65 11.39
N LYS A 60 -21.62 -3.37 11.46
CA LYS A 60 -21.68 -4.80 11.80
C LYS A 60 -21.99 -5.69 10.58
N ASP A 61 -22.21 -5.09 9.40
CA ASP A 61 -22.47 -5.82 8.15
C ASP A 61 -21.17 -5.94 7.34
N GLY A 62 -20.67 -7.16 7.18
CA GLY A 62 -19.46 -7.44 6.42
C GLY A 62 -19.49 -6.95 4.97
N ARG A 63 -20.68 -6.79 4.37
CA ARG A 63 -20.82 -6.21 3.02
C ARG A 63 -20.55 -4.70 2.99
N CYS A 64 -20.81 -4.00 4.09
CA CYS A 64 -20.47 -2.58 4.20
C CYS A 64 -18.98 -2.44 4.52
N LEU A 65 -18.48 -3.26 5.45
CA LEU A 65 -17.09 -3.25 5.86
C LEU A 65 -16.13 -3.67 4.75
N SER A 66 -16.55 -4.49 3.77
CA SER A 66 -15.70 -4.87 2.63
C SER A 66 -15.14 -3.70 1.83
N CYS A 67 -15.75 -2.51 1.93
CA CYS A 67 -15.26 -1.29 1.29
C CYS A 67 -14.92 -0.19 2.29
N HIS A 68 -15.65 -0.11 3.41
CA HIS A 68 -15.50 0.98 4.37
C HIS A 68 -14.49 0.68 5.47
N SER A 69 -14.12 -0.58 5.67
CA SER A 69 -13.13 -1.04 6.65
C SER A 69 -12.55 -2.41 6.20
N PRO A 70 -12.03 -2.51 4.96
CA PRO A 70 -11.76 -3.80 4.30
C PRO A 70 -10.76 -4.66 5.07
N ASP A 71 -9.85 -4.01 5.80
CA ASP A 71 -8.77 -4.66 6.52
C ASP A 71 -9.10 -4.90 8.00
N GLN A 72 -10.28 -4.51 8.49
CA GLN A 72 -10.63 -4.59 9.91
C GLN A 72 -10.65 -6.03 10.44
N ALA A 73 -11.22 -6.97 9.69
CA ALA A 73 -11.34 -8.35 10.13
C ALA A 73 -9.99 -9.10 10.15
N ALA A 74 -9.09 -8.77 9.22
CA ALA A 74 -7.83 -9.47 9.04
C ALA A 74 -6.64 -8.79 9.74
N GLN A 75 -6.67 -7.47 9.86
CA GLN A 75 -5.54 -6.63 10.28
C GLN A 75 -5.92 -5.66 11.42
N ALA A 76 -7.12 -5.81 12.00
CA ALA A 76 -7.63 -4.95 13.08
C ALA A 76 -7.56 -3.44 12.76
N THR A 77 -7.59 -3.09 11.47
CA THR A 77 -7.42 -1.73 10.98
C THR A 77 -8.76 -1.18 10.51
N ALA A 78 -9.22 -0.12 11.18
CA ALA A 78 -10.46 0.56 10.85
C ALA A 78 -10.27 1.51 9.65
N SER A 79 -11.35 1.71 8.89
CA SER A 79 -11.38 2.56 7.70
C SER A 79 -10.42 2.13 6.57
N VAL A 80 -10.41 2.88 5.47
CA VAL A 80 -9.44 2.68 4.38
C VAL A 80 -8.18 3.47 4.70
N THR A 81 -7.06 2.76 4.84
CA THR A 81 -5.78 3.34 5.28
C THR A 81 -4.73 3.32 4.15
N CYS A 82 -3.51 3.72 4.46
CA CYS A 82 -2.37 3.68 3.53
C CYS A 82 -2.20 2.26 2.94
N GLU A 83 -2.28 1.26 3.81
CA GLU A 83 -1.93 -0.13 3.51
C GLU A 83 -3.03 -0.85 2.73
N THR A 84 -4.27 -0.35 2.76
CA THR A 84 -5.36 -0.80 1.87
C THR A 84 -5.00 -0.60 0.38
N CYS A 85 -4.24 0.44 0.06
CA CYS A 85 -3.78 0.73 -1.30
C CYS A 85 -2.34 0.26 -1.56
N HIS A 86 -1.47 0.34 -0.55
CA HIS A 86 -0.02 0.17 -0.68
C HIS A 86 0.50 -1.19 -0.19
N GLY A 87 -0.38 -2.08 0.28
CA GLY A 87 0.01 -3.36 0.89
C GLY A 87 0.43 -3.20 2.34
N GLY A 88 0.66 -4.32 3.04
CA GLY A 88 1.08 -4.31 4.44
C GLY A 88 2.51 -3.79 4.62
N GLY A 89 2.69 -2.85 5.56
CA GLY A 89 3.92 -2.10 5.76
C GLY A 89 4.99 -2.79 6.60
N GLN A 90 4.77 -4.00 7.10
CA GLN A 90 5.72 -4.68 8.00
C GLN A 90 7.15 -4.74 7.45
N TYR A 91 7.31 -4.91 6.13
CA TYR A 91 8.62 -5.11 5.52
C TYR A 91 9.18 -3.87 4.82
N TYR A 92 8.34 -2.94 4.35
CA TYR A 92 8.81 -1.73 3.68
C TYR A 92 8.86 -0.49 4.57
N SER A 93 8.25 -0.52 5.76
CA SER A 93 8.32 0.59 6.73
C SER A 93 9.71 0.86 7.32
N PRO A 94 10.66 -0.09 7.43
CA PRO A 94 12.01 0.22 7.89
C PRO A 94 12.72 1.20 6.96
N GLU A 95 13.36 2.22 7.53
CA GLU A 95 13.96 3.33 6.78
C GLU A 95 14.95 2.87 5.69
N TYR A 96 15.77 1.86 6.00
CA TYR A 96 16.77 1.34 5.05
C TYR A 96 16.13 0.65 3.84
N VAL A 97 14.93 0.07 4.01
CA VAL A 97 14.15 -0.51 2.92
C VAL A 97 13.48 0.59 2.12
N MET A 98 12.81 1.52 2.80
CA MET A 98 12.02 2.59 2.18
C MET A 98 12.85 3.53 1.29
N LYS A 99 14.14 3.70 1.61
CA LYS A 99 15.10 4.47 0.80
C LYS A 99 15.46 3.79 -0.53
N ASP A 100 15.26 2.49 -0.64
CA ASP A 100 15.44 1.72 -1.87
C ASP A 100 14.06 1.35 -2.44
N SER A 101 13.70 2.03 -3.52
CA SER A 101 12.39 1.87 -4.13
C SER A 101 12.19 0.51 -4.82
N GLU A 102 13.27 -0.15 -5.23
CA GLU A 102 13.21 -1.49 -5.80
C GLU A 102 12.99 -2.51 -4.68
N LEU A 103 13.79 -2.41 -3.62
CA LEU A 103 13.65 -3.28 -2.45
C LEU A 103 12.27 -3.14 -1.79
N SER A 104 11.77 -1.92 -1.62
CA SER A 104 10.44 -1.67 -1.06
C SER A 104 9.33 -2.39 -1.82
N ARG A 105 9.37 -2.34 -3.17
CA ARG A 105 8.41 -3.06 -4.02
C ARG A 105 8.59 -4.57 -3.94
N LEU A 106 9.83 -5.04 -3.93
CA LEU A 106 10.16 -6.46 -3.81
C LEU A 106 9.59 -7.06 -2.52
N VAL A 107 9.58 -6.31 -1.42
CA VAL A 107 9.09 -6.78 -0.11
C VAL A 107 7.62 -6.45 0.17
N GLY A 108 6.89 -5.91 -0.81
CA GLY A 108 5.43 -5.83 -0.74
C GLY A 108 4.80 -4.44 -0.88
N LEU A 109 5.58 -3.37 -1.10
CA LEU A 109 5.00 -2.06 -1.42
C LEU A 109 4.30 -2.11 -2.79
N VAL A 110 3.02 -1.76 -2.80
CA VAL A 110 2.19 -1.73 -4.01
C VAL A 110 2.04 -0.30 -4.50
N ASP A 111 2.27 -0.09 -5.81
CA ASP A 111 1.82 1.11 -6.52
C ASP A 111 0.36 0.86 -6.99
N PRO A 112 -0.65 1.55 -6.43
CA PRO A 112 -2.05 1.24 -6.68
C PRO A 112 -2.44 1.51 -8.13
N SER A 113 -3.18 0.57 -8.73
CA SER A 113 -3.72 0.69 -10.09
C SER A 113 -5.22 1.01 -10.06
N GLU A 114 -5.79 1.38 -11.21
CA GLU A 114 -7.24 1.56 -11.36
C GLU A 114 -8.02 0.32 -10.90
N LYS A 115 -7.49 -0.89 -11.16
CA LYS A 115 -8.11 -2.15 -10.72
C LYS A 115 -8.24 -2.19 -9.20
N GLN A 116 -7.24 -1.71 -8.46
CA GLN A 116 -7.28 -1.64 -7.00
C GLN A 116 -8.38 -0.70 -6.53
N CYS A 117 -8.56 0.46 -7.16
CA CYS A 117 -9.64 1.38 -6.81
C CYS A 117 -11.02 0.77 -7.07
N ARG A 118 -11.14 0.00 -8.16
CA ARG A 118 -12.40 -0.64 -8.56
C ARG A 118 -12.78 -1.86 -7.71
N THR A 119 -11.96 -2.29 -6.74
CA THR A 119 -12.42 -3.32 -5.78
C THR A 119 -13.54 -2.81 -4.88
N CYS A 120 -13.58 -1.49 -4.64
CA CYS A 120 -14.62 -0.83 -3.86
C CYS A 120 -15.48 0.13 -4.71
N HIS A 121 -14.89 0.70 -5.77
CA HIS A 121 -15.57 1.62 -6.69
C HIS A 121 -16.02 0.91 -7.98
N ASP A 122 -16.94 -0.03 -7.83
CA ASP A 122 -17.58 -0.73 -8.93
C ASP A 122 -19.09 -0.43 -9.01
N ALA A 123 -19.81 -1.17 -9.86
CA ALA A 123 -21.25 -1.02 -10.05
C ALA A 123 -22.10 -1.52 -8.86
N SER A 124 -21.51 -2.29 -7.94
CA SER A 124 -22.18 -2.77 -6.73
C SER A 124 -22.18 -1.73 -5.60
N SER A 125 -21.30 -0.73 -5.69
CA SER A 125 -21.24 0.38 -4.75
C SER A 125 -22.40 1.38 -4.98
N PRO A 126 -23.18 1.72 -3.94
CA PRO A 126 -24.28 2.67 -4.06
C PRO A 126 -23.75 4.10 -4.28
N SER A 127 -23.64 4.52 -5.54
CA SER A 127 -23.23 5.88 -5.92
C SER A 127 -24.18 6.49 -6.94
N LEU A 128 -24.54 7.76 -6.72
CA LEU A 128 -25.35 8.56 -7.66
C LEU A 128 -24.59 8.98 -8.91
N ARG A 129 -23.25 8.90 -8.88
CA ARG A 129 -22.39 9.26 -10.02
C ARG A 129 -21.47 8.09 -10.37
N PRO A 130 -21.23 7.82 -11.67
CA PRO A 130 -20.23 6.86 -12.08
C PRO A 130 -18.85 7.20 -11.51
N PHE A 131 -18.08 6.18 -11.16
CA PHE A 131 -16.70 6.34 -10.74
C PHE A 131 -15.81 6.69 -11.93
N ASP A 132 -15.20 7.88 -11.89
CA ASP A 132 -14.12 8.28 -12.77
C ASP A 132 -12.79 8.15 -12.03
N PHE A 133 -11.94 7.21 -12.46
CA PHE A 133 -10.66 6.93 -11.81
C PHE A 133 -9.72 8.13 -11.86
N LYS A 134 -9.61 8.79 -13.02
CA LYS A 134 -8.66 9.90 -13.23
C LYS A 134 -9.02 11.11 -12.38
N GLU A 135 -10.31 11.43 -12.24
CA GLU A 135 -10.75 12.49 -11.33
C GLU A 135 -10.57 12.08 -9.88
N SER A 136 -11.05 10.90 -9.50
CA SER A 136 -11.00 10.45 -8.11
C SER A 136 -9.57 10.35 -7.58
N LEU A 137 -8.61 10.00 -8.43
CA LEU A 137 -7.19 9.95 -8.07
C LEU A 137 -6.65 11.33 -7.65
N LYS A 138 -7.14 12.42 -8.24
CA LYS A 138 -6.74 13.79 -7.84
C LYS A 138 -7.21 14.13 -6.44
N ALA A 139 -8.37 13.62 -6.03
CA ALA A 139 -8.94 13.88 -4.71
C ALA A 139 -8.18 13.15 -3.58
N ILE A 140 -7.35 12.16 -3.92
CA ILE A 140 -6.49 11.44 -2.98
C ILE A 140 -5.00 11.64 -3.31
N ASP A 141 -4.65 12.56 -4.20
CA ASP A 141 -3.23 12.82 -4.51
C ASP A 141 -2.52 13.33 -3.24
N HIS A 142 -1.54 12.56 -2.81
CA HIS A 142 -0.78 12.81 -1.59
C HIS A 142 0.73 12.74 -1.85
N TRP A 143 1.13 12.85 -3.13
CA TRP A 143 2.52 12.60 -3.50
C TRP A 143 3.04 13.41 -4.70
N SER A 144 2.16 13.91 -5.59
CA SER A 144 2.63 14.61 -6.81
C SER A 144 3.41 15.87 -6.48
N ALA A 145 2.94 16.67 -5.51
CA ALA A 145 3.64 17.88 -5.07
C ALA A 145 5.02 17.58 -4.48
N GLU A 146 5.13 16.53 -3.66
CA GLU A 146 6.40 16.12 -3.04
C GLU A 146 7.39 15.59 -4.09
N ARG A 147 6.93 14.76 -5.04
CA ARG A 147 7.77 14.29 -6.16
C ARG A 147 8.29 15.45 -6.99
N ALA A 148 7.44 16.44 -7.31
CA ALA A 148 7.87 17.62 -8.06
C ALA A 148 8.96 18.41 -7.31
N ARG A 149 8.81 18.61 -6.00
CA ARG A 149 9.83 19.28 -5.18
C ARG A 149 11.15 18.50 -5.12
N ARG A 150 11.09 17.17 -5.00
CA ARG A 150 12.29 16.31 -4.99
C ARG A 150 13.02 16.34 -6.33
N ALA A 151 12.29 16.27 -7.44
CA ALA A 151 12.86 16.39 -8.78
C ALA A 151 13.59 17.74 -8.96
N ALA A 152 12.94 18.84 -8.61
CA ALA A 152 13.55 20.18 -8.68
C ALA A 152 14.82 20.31 -7.80
N ARG A 153 14.83 19.70 -6.61
CA ARG A 153 16.02 19.66 -5.74
C ARG A 153 17.17 18.85 -6.34
N ALA A 154 16.87 17.71 -6.97
CA ALA A 154 17.86 16.89 -7.64
C ALA A 154 18.52 17.64 -8.81
N GLU A 155 17.71 18.32 -9.64
CA GLU A 155 18.17 19.13 -10.78
C GLU A 155 19.04 20.33 -10.34
N GLY A 156 18.66 21.00 -9.25
CA GLY A 156 19.47 22.06 -8.65
C GLY A 156 20.82 21.58 -8.10
N SER A 157 20.85 20.39 -7.50
CA SER A 157 22.08 19.78 -6.97
C SER A 157 23.05 19.34 -8.07
N THR A 158 22.54 18.83 -9.20
CA THR A 158 23.37 18.47 -10.36
C THR A 158 24.00 19.69 -11.04
N THR A 159 23.33 20.84 -11.01
CA THR A 159 23.84 22.09 -11.60
C THR A 159 24.96 22.71 -10.75
N SER A 160 24.92 22.55 -9.43
CA SER A 160 25.94 23.07 -8.50
C SER A 160 27.25 22.28 -8.46
N THR A 161 27.31 21.09 -9.08
CA THR A 161 28.48 20.19 -9.03
C THR A 161 29.35 20.27 -10.30
N GLN A 162 29.13 21.25 -11.19
CA GLN A 162 30.04 21.48 -12.32
C GLN A 162 31.44 21.87 -11.83
N ALA A 163 32.43 21.09 -12.28
CA ALA A 163 33.83 21.18 -11.88
C ALA A 163 34.39 22.61 -12.02
N PRO A 164 35.29 23.05 -11.12
CA PRO A 164 35.92 24.36 -11.25
C PRO A 164 36.59 24.50 -12.62
N PRO A 165 36.56 25.70 -13.23
CA PRO A 165 37.17 25.93 -14.54
C PRO A 165 38.66 25.56 -14.50
N PRO A 166 39.22 24.98 -15.59
CA PRO A 166 40.62 24.61 -15.62
C PRO A 166 41.48 25.84 -15.34
N ALA A 167 42.40 25.70 -14.37
CA ALA A 167 43.32 26.77 -13.99
C ALA A 167 44.10 27.23 -15.23
N SER A 168 43.94 28.50 -15.60
CA SER A 168 44.64 29.12 -16.71
C SER A 168 46.14 28.95 -16.54
N ALA A 169 46.76 28.18 -17.43
CA ALA A 169 48.20 28.03 -17.50
C ALA A 169 48.84 29.38 -17.83
N LYS A 170 49.53 29.98 -16.85
CA LYS A 170 50.40 31.14 -17.09
C LYS A 170 51.65 30.65 -17.82
N LYS A 171 51.91 31.22 -19.00
CA LYS A 171 53.20 31.20 -19.69
C LYS A 171 54.19 32.11 -18.97
#